data_AF-A0AA41S5C7-F1
#
_entry.id   AF-A0AA41S5C7-F1
#
_cell.length_a   1.000
_cell.length_b   1.000
_cell.length_c   1.000
_cell.angle_alpha   90.00
_cell.angle_beta   90.00
_cell.angle_gamma   90.00
#
_symmetry.space_group_name_H-M   'P 1'
#
loop_
_entity.id
_entity.type
_entity.pdbx_description
1 polymer ?
#
loop_
_entity_poly.entity_id
_entity_poly.type
_entity_poly.pdbx_seq_one_letter_code
_entity_poly.pdbx_strand_id
1 'polypeptide(L)'
;ENGNIKAEGHCSSAQSWVGSVAVCRSSDLAASGAGNGTVRLWSVDGEAKTMQPLHDLPLVGFVNSLAFAKSGRFLLAGVGQEPRLGRWGRNSEARNGVLIHPLKLSE
;
A
#
# COMPACT_ATOMS: atom_id res chain seq x y z
N GLU A 1 14.19 26.49 -30.15
CA GLU A 1 14.05 25.02 -30.23
C GLU A 1 13.62 24.49 -28.88
N ASN A 2 12.35 24.16 -28.70
CA ASN A 2 11.88 23.65 -27.40
C ASN A 2 11.74 22.15 -27.52
N GLY A 3 12.83 21.47 -27.13
CA GLY A 3 12.93 20.02 -27.09
C GLY A 3 11.83 19.44 -26.20
N ASN A 4 11.12 18.48 -26.77
CA ASN A 4 10.08 17.69 -26.15
C ASN A 4 10.74 16.71 -25.16
N ILE A 5 10.86 17.09 -23.88
CA ILE A 5 11.37 16.19 -22.85
C ILE A 5 10.21 15.30 -22.42
N LYS A 6 10.15 14.08 -22.95
CA LYS A 6 9.34 12.99 -22.40
C LYS A 6 9.77 12.77 -20.96
N ALA A 7 8.84 12.94 -20.02
CA ALA A 7 9.04 12.59 -18.62
C ALA A 7 9.06 11.06 -18.45
N GLU A 8 10.20 10.44 -18.77
CA GLU A 8 10.53 9.11 -18.30
C GLU A 8 11.26 9.25 -16.97
N GLY A 9 10.58 8.90 -15.87
CA GLY A 9 11.16 8.99 -14.53
C GLY A 9 10.12 9.05 -13.43
N HIS A 10 9.62 7.88 -13.04
CA HIS A 10 8.98 7.68 -11.74
C HIS A 10 9.91 8.18 -10.62
N CYS A 11 9.50 9.22 -9.91
CA CYS A 11 9.71 9.49 -8.48
C CYS A 11 9.54 11.01 -8.23
N SER A 12 8.32 11.47 -7.95
CA SER A 12 8.20 12.67 -7.11
C SER A 12 8.44 12.21 -5.67
N SER A 13 9.60 12.53 -5.11
CA SER A 13 10.00 12.25 -3.74
C SER A 13 9.22 13.06 -2.69
N ALA A 14 7.92 13.27 -2.91
CA ALA A 14 6.99 13.61 -1.84
C ALA A 14 6.39 12.28 -1.36
N GLN A 15 6.66 11.91 -0.11
CA GLN A 15 6.04 10.74 0.52
C GLN A 15 4.52 10.82 0.34
N SER A 16 3.95 9.85 -0.37
CA SER A 16 2.51 9.81 -0.63
C SER A 16 1.74 9.59 0.66
N TRP A 17 0.52 10.13 0.76
CA TRP A 17 -0.32 9.97 1.95
C TRP A 17 -0.68 8.51 2.19
N VAL A 18 -0.57 8.08 3.45
CA VAL A 18 -1.08 6.79 3.89
C VAL A 18 -2.60 6.92 4.04
N GLY A 19 -3.35 6.25 3.17
CA GLY A 19 -4.82 6.27 3.16
C GLY A 19 -5.46 5.09 3.89
N SER A 20 -4.68 4.05 4.21
CA SER A 20 -5.17 2.85 4.89
C SER A 20 -4.07 2.19 5.72
N VAL A 21 -4.48 1.54 6.82
CA VAL A 21 -3.62 0.74 7.69
C VAL A 21 -4.37 -0.51 8.14
N ALA A 22 -3.64 -1.59 8.42
CA ALA A 22 -4.18 -2.81 8.99
C ALA A 22 -3.13 -3.48 9.88
N VAL A 23 -3.60 -4.21 10.90
CA VAL A 23 -2.76 -5.06 11.76
C VAL A 23 -3.22 -6.51 11.66
N CYS A 24 -2.28 -7.44 11.63
CA CYS A 24 -2.59 -8.86 11.67
C CYS A 24 -2.65 -9.31 13.13
N ARG A 25 -3.74 -10.00 13.51
CA ARG A 25 -4.00 -10.35 14.91
C ARG A 25 -3.07 -11.47 15.37
N SER A 26 -2.64 -11.39 16.62
CA SER A 26 -1.67 -12.30 17.26
C SER A 26 -0.38 -12.49 16.45
N SER A 27 0.10 -11.43 15.81
CA SER A 27 1.34 -11.43 15.04
C SER A 27 1.98 -10.06 15.09
N ASP A 28 3.28 -10.02 14.83
CA ASP A 28 4.09 -8.80 14.75
C ASP A 28 4.06 -8.19 13.35
N LEU A 29 2.92 -8.28 12.66
CA LEU A 29 2.76 -7.86 11.27
C LEU A 29 1.71 -6.76 11.13
N ALA A 30 2.10 -5.67 10.49
CA ALA A 30 1.20 -4.59 10.09
C ALA A 30 1.38 -4.23 8.61
N ALA A 31 0.41 -3.51 8.04
CA ALA A 31 0.46 -3.00 6.68
C ALA A 31 -0.02 -1.55 6.62
N SER A 32 0.59 -0.76 5.75
CA SER A 32 0.12 0.57 5.38
C SER A 32 -0.03 0.68 3.87
N GLY A 33 -1.05 1.39 3.40
CA GLY A 33 -1.37 1.59 2.00
C GLY A 33 -1.34 3.06 1.63
N ALA A 34 -0.58 3.41 0.60
CA ALA A 34 -0.38 4.78 0.18
C ALA A 34 -1.15 5.14 -1.10
N GLY A 35 -1.35 6.45 -1.32
CA GLY A 35 -2.03 6.97 -2.50
C GLY A 35 -1.27 6.77 -3.82
N ASN A 36 0.03 6.49 -3.77
CA ASN A 36 0.86 6.13 -4.92
C ASN A 36 0.79 4.63 -5.27
N GLY A 37 -0.04 3.85 -4.58
CA GLY A 37 -0.19 2.42 -4.82
C GLY A 37 0.79 1.53 -4.09
N THR A 38 1.69 2.07 -3.27
CA THR A 38 2.57 1.23 -2.44
C THR A 38 1.79 0.72 -1.22
N VAL A 39 1.75 -0.60 -1.05
CA VAL A 39 1.43 -1.23 0.24
C VAL A 39 2.73 -1.66 0.89
N ARG A 40 3.04 -1.13 2.08
CA ARG A 40 4.21 -1.52 2.86
C ARG A 40 3.83 -2.46 3.99
N LEU A 41 4.53 -3.57 4.10
CA LEU A 41 4.47 -4.49 5.23
C LEU A 41 5.51 -4.09 6.27
N TRP A 42 5.14 -4.25 7.54
CA TRP A 42 5.95 -3.85 8.68
C TRP A 42 6.05 -4.98 9.70
N SER A 43 7.27 -5.20 10.20
CA SER A 43 7.50 -5.93 11.44
C SER A 43 7.27 -4.97 12.61
N VAL A 44 6.54 -5.40 13.62
CA VAL A 44 6.19 -4.60 14.80
C VAL A 44 6.76 -5.26 16.03
N ASP A 45 7.68 -4.58 16.70
CA ASP A 45 8.14 -5.00 18.02
C ASP A 45 7.32 -4.25 19.09
N GLY A 46 6.39 -4.96 19.72
CA GLY A 46 5.51 -4.41 20.75
C GLY A 46 6.24 -4.04 22.05
N GLU A 47 7.32 -4.74 22.39
CA GLU A 47 8.10 -4.48 23.60
C GLU A 47 8.98 -3.24 23.42
N ALA A 48 9.73 -3.20 22.31
CA ALA A 48 10.58 -2.06 21.98
C ALA A 48 9.77 -0.85 21.46
N LYS A 49 8.47 -1.02 21.16
CA LYS A 49 7.61 -0.02 20.51
C LYS A 49 8.20 0.51 19.20
N THR A 50 8.80 -0.39 18.43
CA THR A 50 9.42 -0.05 17.14
C THR A 50 8.74 -0.76 15.99
N MET A 51 8.93 -0.23 14.78
CA MET A 51 8.48 -0.88 13.55
C MET A 51 9.58 -0.81 12.50
N GLN A 52 9.76 -1.90 11.76
CA GLN A 52 10.74 -2.00 10.67
C GLN A 52 10.05 -2.35 9.36
N PRO A 53 10.43 -1.74 8.22
CA PRO A 53 9.87 -2.11 6.93
C PRO A 53 10.32 -3.52 6.55
N LEU A 54 9.38 -4.38 6.13
CA LEU A 54 9.66 -5.73 5.66
C LEU A 54 9.66 -5.81 4.14
N HIS A 55 8.59 -5.33 3.50
CA HIS A 55 8.41 -5.47 2.06
C HIS A 55 7.49 -4.40 1.50
N ASP A 56 7.74 -4.00 0.25
CA ASP A 56 6.90 -3.08 -0.52
C ASP A 56 6.19 -3.84 -1.65
N LEU A 57 4.87 -3.74 -1.66
CA LEU A 57 3.99 -4.32 -2.66
C LEU A 57 3.48 -3.20 -3.58
N PRO A 58 4.03 -3.06 -4.79
CA PRO A 58 3.57 -2.04 -5.73
C PRO A 58 2.23 -2.45 -6.36
N LEU A 59 1.23 -1.58 -6.22
CA LEU A 59 -0.09 -1.71 -6.84
C LEU A 59 -0.35 -0.50 -7.74
N VAL A 60 -1.30 -0.63 -8.68
CA VAL A 60 -1.72 0.47 -9.55
C VAL A 60 -2.99 1.10 -9.00
N GLY A 61 -2.88 2.27 -8.39
CA GLY A 61 -4.01 3.07 -7.88
C GLY A 61 -3.91 3.43 -6.41
N PHE A 62 -4.95 4.08 -5.88
CA PHE A 62 -5.04 4.47 -4.48
C PHE A 62 -5.39 3.26 -3.61
N VAL A 63 -4.58 2.96 -2.60
CA VAL A 63 -4.89 1.91 -1.61
C VAL A 63 -5.88 2.47 -0.58
N ASN A 64 -7.16 2.22 -0.82
CA ASN A 64 -8.27 2.79 -0.06
C ASN A 64 -8.66 1.97 1.17
N SER A 65 -8.27 0.69 1.22
CA SER A 65 -8.56 -0.19 2.35
C SER A 65 -7.58 -1.36 2.39
N LEU A 66 -7.22 -1.80 3.59
CA LEU A 66 -6.40 -2.98 3.84
C LEU A 66 -7.08 -3.86 4.89
N ALA A 67 -7.01 -5.17 4.73
CA ALA A 67 -7.48 -6.12 5.72
C ALA A 67 -6.69 -7.43 5.68
N PHE A 68 -6.09 -7.81 6.81
CA PHE A 68 -5.51 -9.13 6.96
C PHE A 68 -6.60 -10.18 7.16
N ALA A 69 -6.44 -11.34 6.52
CA ALA A 69 -7.27 -12.49 6.80
C ALA A 69 -7.08 -12.91 8.26
N LYS A 70 -8.17 -13.34 8.94
CA LYS A 70 -8.07 -13.89 10.31
C LYS A 70 -7.11 -15.09 10.39
N SER A 71 -6.94 -15.82 9.29
CA SER A 71 -6.00 -16.93 9.18
C SER A 71 -4.53 -16.52 9.03
N GLY A 72 -4.21 -15.23 8.86
CA GLY A 72 -2.85 -14.75 8.60
C GLY A 72 -2.30 -15.05 7.20
N ARG A 73 -3.01 -15.83 6.37
CA ARG A 73 -2.51 -16.33 5.07
C ARG A 73 -2.57 -15.34 3.90
N PHE A 74 -3.29 -14.24 4.02
CA PHE A 74 -3.37 -13.25 2.95
C PHE A 74 -3.78 -11.87 3.46
N LEU A 75 -3.43 -10.86 2.69
CA LEU A 75 -3.83 -9.47 2.82
C LEU A 75 -4.75 -9.09 1.66
N LEU A 76 -5.88 -8.45 1.96
CA LEU A 76 -6.75 -7.82 0.96
C LEU A 76 -6.40 -6.33 0.84
N ALA A 77 -6.33 -5.83 -0.39
CA ALA A 77 -6.17 -4.42 -0.69
C ALA A 77 -7.31 -3.95 -1.60
N GLY A 78 -8.12 -3.00 -1.13
CA GLY A 78 -9.09 -2.29 -1.95
C GLY A 78 -8.39 -1.16 -2.69
N VAL A 79 -8.38 -1.22 -4.02
CA VAL A 79 -7.67 -0.27 -4.88
C VAL A 79 -8.66 0.45 -5.78
N GLY A 80 -8.42 1.74 -6.01
CA GLY A 80 -9.27 2.54 -6.89
C GLY A 80 -8.52 3.62 -7.64
N GLN A 81 -9.23 4.22 -8.61
CA GLN A 81 -8.73 5.35 -9.39
C GLN A 81 -8.64 6.65 -8.60
N GLU A 82 -9.39 6.78 -7.50
CA GLU A 82 -9.51 8.01 -6.72
C GLU A 82 -9.46 7.66 -5.22
N PRO A 83 -9.05 8.60 -4.34
CA PRO A 83 -9.11 8.41 -2.88
C PRO A 83 -10.53 8.16 -2.36
N ARG A 84 -10.65 7.38 -1.28
CA ARG A 84 -11.95 6.99 -0.69
C ARG A 84 -12.86 8.15 -0.32
N LEU A 85 -12.30 9.24 0.20
CA LEU A 85 -13.06 10.32 0.85
C LEU A 85 -13.21 11.57 -0.03
N GLY A 86 -12.70 11.55 -1.25
CA GLY A 86 -12.79 12.70 -2.14
C GLY A 86 -11.90 12.60 -3.37
N ARG A 87 -12.18 13.47 -4.34
CA ARG A 87 -11.60 13.44 -5.68
C ARG A 87 -10.44 14.42 -5.81
N TRP A 88 -9.43 14.25 -4.96
CA TRP A 88 -8.25 15.13 -4.90
C TRP A 88 -7.10 14.67 -5.80
N GLY A 89 -7.23 13.48 -6.37
CA GLY A 89 -6.30 12.91 -7.33
C GLY A 89 -7.00 11.79 -8.09
N ARG A 90 -6.54 11.53 -9.31
CA ARG A 90 -7.07 10.47 -10.16
C ARG A 90 -5.91 9.74 -10.85
N ASN A 91 -5.87 8.43 -10.71
CA ASN A 91 -5.01 7.55 -11.47
C ASN A 91 -5.88 6.77 -12.47
N SER A 92 -5.81 7.13 -13.74
CA SER A 92 -6.63 6.50 -14.80
C SER A 92 -6.16 5.09 -15.18
N GLU A 93 -4.93 4.72 -14.84
CA GLU A 93 -4.38 3.39 -15.12
C GLU A 93 -4.89 2.35 -14.11
N ALA A 94 -5.29 2.80 -12.93
CA ALA A 94 -5.87 1.95 -11.91
C ALA A 94 -7.21 1.37 -12.34
N ARG A 95 -7.50 0.16 -11.86
CA ARG A 95 -8.83 -0.46 -11.95
C ARG A 95 -9.42 -0.53 -10.55
N ASN A 96 -10.68 -0.14 -10.42
CA ASN A 96 -11.40 -0.29 -9.16
C ASN A 96 -11.59 -1.79 -8.87
N GLY A 97 -11.11 -2.24 -7.71
CA GLY A 97 -11.18 -3.66 -7.38
C GLY A 97 -10.53 -4.00 -6.05
N VAL A 98 -10.43 -5.31 -5.82
CA VAL A 98 -9.78 -5.88 -4.64
C VAL A 98 -8.66 -6.79 -5.11
N LEU A 99 -7.48 -6.63 -4.52
CA LEU A 99 -6.34 -7.50 -4.72
C LEU A 99 -6.13 -8.38 -3.50
N ILE A 100 -5.71 -9.61 -3.73
CA ILE A 100 -5.39 -10.59 -2.69
C ILE A 100 -3.89 -10.86 -2.78
N HIS A 101 -3.16 -10.56 -1.70
CA HIS A 101 -1.75 -10.86 -1.60
C HIS A 101 -1.53 -12.02 -0.61
N PRO A 102 -1.10 -13.20 -1.08
CA PRO A 102 -0.78 -14.32 -0.21
C PRO A 102 0.41 -13.98 0.69
N LEU A 103 0.33 -14.36 1.97
CA LEU A 103 1.40 -14.21 2.94
C LEU A 103 1.96 -15.59 3.27
N LYS A 104 3.29 -15.69 3.24
CA LYS A 104 4.02 -16.87 3.72
C LYS A 104 4.83 -16.43 4.92
N LEU A 105 4.46 -16.91 6.10
CA LEU A 105 5.28 -16.77 7.29
C LEU A 105 6.29 -17.91 7.26
N SER A 106 7.59 -17.58 7.38
CA SER A 106 8.59 -18.60 7.71
C SER A 106 8.40 -18.98 9.17
N GLU A 107 8.39 -20.29 9.45
CA GLU A 107 8.45 -20.82 10.82
C GLU A 107 9.77 -20.45 11.52
#